data_AF-A0A7C7UL80-F1
#
_entry.id   AF-A0A7C7UL80-F1
#
_cell.length_a   1.000
_cell.length_b   1.000
_cell.length_c   1.000
_cell.angle_alpha   90.00
_cell.angle_beta   90.00
_cell.angle_gamma   90.00
#
_symmetry.space_group_name_H-M   'P 1'
#
loop_
_entity.id
_entity.type
_entity.pdbx_description
1 polymer ?
#
loop_
_entity_poly.entity_id
_entity_poly.type
_entity_poly.pdbx_seq_one_letter_code
_entity_poly.pdbx_strand_id
1 'polypeptide(L)'
;MPAEGYEFDYWSGDVPSGLENDNTIEITMDSDKSVTAHFLRVASYTLIVSVDPAAGGSVTLDPPGSSYPEGTVVTLTAVPAENYGFAGWSGDAS
;
A
#
# COMPACT_ATOMS: atom_id res chain seq x y z
N MET A 1 5.51 6.48 -11.81
CA MET A 1 5.30 5.90 -10.47
C MET A 1 6.52 6.26 -9.63
N PRO A 2 6.33 6.73 -8.39
CA PRO A 2 7.44 6.89 -7.47
C PRO A 2 8.20 5.56 -7.27
N ALA A 3 9.46 5.65 -6.83
CA ALA A 3 10.24 4.48 -6.47
C ALA A 3 9.54 3.69 -5.35
N GLU A 4 9.81 2.39 -5.27
CA GLU A 4 9.24 1.52 -4.24
C GLU A 4 9.49 2.10 -2.83
N GLY A 5 8.44 2.19 -2.02
CA GLY A 5 8.51 2.78 -0.68
C GLY A 5 8.47 4.32 -0.64
N TYR A 6 8.08 4.98 -1.73
CA TYR A 6 7.83 6.42 -1.77
C TYR A 6 6.42 6.74 -2.27
N GLU A 7 5.80 7.77 -1.68
CA GLU A 7 4.53 8.33 -2.11
C GLU A 7 4.71 9.81 -2.45
N PHE A 8 3.91 10.32 -3.38
CA PHE A 8 3.89 11.74 -3.71
C PHE A 8 3.41 12.54 -2.51
N ASP A 9 4.12 13.61 -2.17
CA ASP A 9 3.78 14.49 -1.06
C ASP A 9 3.17 15.80 -1.60
N TYR A 10 4.01 16.63 -2.24
CA TYR A 10 3.56 17.88 -2.86
C TYR A 10 4.57 18.39 -3.90
N TRP A 11 4.14 19.35 -4.72
CA TRP A 11 4.96 20.11 -5.64
C TRP A 11 5.46 21.41 -5.01
N SER A 12 6.66 21.85 -5.37
CA SER A 12 7.19 23.16 -4.99
C SER A 12 7.92 23.86 -6.14
N GLY A 13 8.19 25.16 -5.98
CA GLY A 13 8.80 26.01 -7.00
C GLY A 13 7.73 26.76 -7.78
N ASP A 14 7.86 26.79 -9.11
CA ASP A 14 6.96 27.53 -10.01
C ASP A 14 5.67 26.74 -10.32
N VAL A 15 4.94 26.36 -9.28
CA VAL A 15 3.69 25.59 -9.35
C VAL A 15 2.50 26.54 -9.23
N PRO A 16 1.40 26.35 -10.01
CA PRO A 16 0.20 27.13 -9.84
C PRO A 16 -0.37 26.99 -8.43
N SER A 17 -0.68 28.14 -7.82
CA SER A 17 -1.22 28.17 -6.46
C SER A 17 -2.51 27.35 -6.35
N GLY A 18 -2.57 26.46 -5.37
CA GLY A 18 -3.71 25.58 -5.12
C GLY A 18 -3.61 24.21 -5.80
N LEU A 19 -2.58 23.96 -6.60
CA LEU A 19 -2.32 22.65 -7.23
C LEU A 19 -1.12 21.92 -6.60
N GLU A 20 -0.58 22.42 -5.48
CA GLU A 20 0.63 21.88 -4.87
C GLU A 20 0.47 20.41 -4.43
N ASN A 21 -0.74 19.99 -4.07
CA ASN A 21 -1.02 18.62 -3.62
C ASN A 21 -1.66 17.75 -4.70
N ASP A 22 -1.83 18.27 -5.92
CA ASP A 22 -2.44 17.50 -7.00
C ASP A 22 -1.43 16.50 -7.56
N ASN A 23 -1.86 15.24 -7.70
CA ASN A 23 -1.04 14.18 -8.29
C ASN A 23 -0.61 14.50 -9.74
N THR A 24 -1.30 15.43 -10.41
CA THR A 24 -0.95 15.88 -11.76
C THR A 24 -1.22 17.37 -11.89
N ILE A 25 -0.24 18.10 -12.41
CA ILE A 25 -0.33 19.54 -12.64
C ILE A 25 -0.02 19.86 -14.11
N GLU A 26 -0.62 20.93 -14.60
CA GLU A 26 -0.31 21.50 -15.92
C GLU A 26 0.52 22.77 -15.74
N ILE A 27 1.61 22.89 -16.49
CA ILE A 27 2.49 24.06 -16.46
C ILE A 27 2.47 24.73 -17.83
N THR A 28 2.18 26.03 -17.86
CA THR A 28 2.33 26.84 -19.07
C THR A 28 3.74 27.40 -19.15
N MET A 29 4.48 27.04 -20.20
CA MET A 29 5.87 27.48 -20.40
C MET A 29 5.93 28.82 -21.14
N ASP A 30 5.70 29.91 -20.41
CA ASP A 30 5.82 31.30 -20.90
C ASP A 30 7.19 31.95 -20.61
N SER A 31 8.00 31.27 -19.80
CA SER A 31 9.31 31.69 -19.29
C SER A 31 10.02 30.46 -18.72
N ASP A 32 11.28 30.61 -18.31
CA ASP A 32 12.00 29.56 -17.60
C ASP A 32 11.31 29.27 -16.26
N LYS A 33 11.06 27.99 -15.98
CA LYS A 33 10.40 27.50 -14.75
C LYS A 33 11.23 26.40 -14.10
N SER A 34 11.20 26.34 -12.77
CA SER A 34 11.75 25.26 -11.96
C SER A 34 10.68 24.69 -11.05
N VAL A 35 10.38 23.40 -11.23
CA VAL A 35 9.39 22.66 -10.44
C VAL A 35 10.05 21.44 -9.81
N THR A 36 9.75 21.18 -8.53
CA THR A 36 10.26 20.01 -7.79
C THR A 36 9.09 19.22 -7.23
N ALA A 37 9.03 17.92 -7.55
CA ALA A 37 8.15 16.96 -6.87
C ALA A 37 8.82 16.45 -5.60
N HIS A 38 8.13 16.58 -4.46
CA HIS A 38 8.55 16.00 -3.20
C HIS A 38 7.86 14.66 -3.00
N PHE A 39 8.62 13.71 -2.44
CA PHE A 39 8.13 12.37 -2.13
C PHE A 39 8.51 12.03 -0.70
N LEU A 40 7.56 11.47 0.04
CA LEU A 40 7.81 10.95 1.39
C LEU A 40 8.09 9.46 1.32
N ARG A 41 8.98 8.99 2.19
CA ARG A 41 9.25 7.57 2.36
C ARG A 41 8.09 6.95 3.15
N VAL A 42 7.44 5.95 2.57
CA VAL A 42 6.42 5.14 3.22
C VAL A 42 7.09 3.89 3.79
N ALA A 43 6.90 3.64 5.09
CA ALA A 43 7.38 2.42 5.72
C ALA A 43 6.70 1.19 5.09
N SER A 44 7.34 0.03 5.15
CA SER A 44 6.74 -1.23 4.69
C SER A 44 6.81 -2.26 5.80
N TYR A 45 5.74 -3.03 5.94
CA TYR A 45 5.57 -4.05 6.97
C TYR A 45 5.37 -5.42 6.32
N THR A 46 6.01 -6.43 6.89
CA THR A 46 5.86 -7.81 6.45
C THR A 46 4.66 -8.45 7.13
N LEU A 47 3.78 -9.08 6.35
CA LEU A 47 2.68 -9.88 6.87
C LEU A 47 3.04 -11.37 6.73
N ILE A 48 3.08 -12.07 7.86
CA ILE A 48 3.31 -13.52 7.92
C ILE A 48 1.99 -14.20 8.28
N VAL A 49 1.56 -15.16 7.46
CA VAL A 49 0.34 -15.93 7.67
C VAL A 49 0.68 -17.40 7.78
N SER A 50 0.21 -18.03 8.85
CA SER A 50 0.35 -19.47 9.11
C SER A 50 -1.01 -20.14 9.25
N VAL A 51 -1.13 -21.36 8.75
CA VAL A 51 -2.34 -22.19 8.86
C VAL A 51 -2.05 -23.37 9.80
N ASP A 52 -2.88 -23.53 10.83
CA ASP A 52 -2.75 -24.62 11.80
C ASP A 52 -4.11 -25.33 12.03
N PRO A 53 -4.21 -26.66 11.82
CA PRO A 53 -3.19 -27.51 11.20
C PRO A 53 -2.96 -27.10 9.74
N ALA A 54 -1.76 -27.30 9.21
CA ALA A 54 -1.43 -26.94 7.83
C ALA A 54 -2.33 -27.63 6.78
N ALA A 55 -2.85 -28.83 7.10
CA ALA A 55 -3.82 -29.55 6.26
C ALA A 55 -5.26 -28.99 6.37
N GLY A 56 -5.52 -28.08 7.29
CA GLY A 56 -6.85 -27.56 7.60
C GLY A 56 -7.41 -26.59 6.56
N GLY A 57 -6.57 -26.07 5.66
CA GLY A 57 -7.01 -25.18 4.59
C GLY A 57 -5.90 -24.28 4.05
N SER A 58 -6.32 -23.16 3.51
CA SER A 58 -5.43 -22.10 3.00
C SER A 58 -5.99 -20.73 3.36
N VAL A 59 -5.16 -19.70 3.23
CA VAL A 59 -5.59 -18.30 3.38
C VAL A 59 -5.26 -17.56 2.09
N THR A 60 -6.24 -16.83 1.55
CA THR A 60 -6.03 -15.91 0.43
C THR A 60 -5.95 -14.47 0.93
N LEU A 61 -5.07 -13.69 0.31
CA LEU A 61 -4.82 -12.28 0.62
C LEU A 61 -5.28 -11.39 -0.54
N ASP A 62 -5.96 -10.30 -0.20
CA ASP A 62 -6.31 -9.25 -1.15
C ASP A 62 -6.00 -7.86 -0.56
N PRO A 63 -4.99 -7.13 -1.09
CA PRO A 63 -4.13 -7.51 -2.21
C PRO A 63 -3.14 -8.65 -1.86
N PRO A 64 -2.75 -9.50 -2.83
CA PRO A 64 -1.78 -10.57 -2.61
C PRO A 64 -0.38 -10.00 -2.41
N GLY A 65 0.37 -10.53 -1.44
CA GLY A 65 1.72 -10.07 -1.13
C GLY A 65 2.25 -10.63 0.18
N SER A 66 3.47 -10.22 0.52
CA SER A 66 4.12 -10.50 1.82
C SER A 66 4.68 -9.25 2.49
N SER A 67 4.73 -8.13 1.77
CA SER A 67 5.17 -6.83 2.26
C SER A 67 4.19 -5.78 1.76
N TYR A 68 3.79 -4.89 2.65
CA TYR A 68 2.77 -3.88 2.37
C TYR A 68 3.22 -2.51 2.87
N PRO A 69 3.01 -1.43 2.09
CA PRO A 69 3.19 -0.07 2.58
C PRO A 69 2.32 0.18 3.82
N GLU A 70 2.80 1.05 4.71
CA GLU A 70 2.04 1.57 5.83
C GLU A 70 0.65 2.05 5.38
N GLY A 71 -0.38 1.75 6.18
CA GLY A 71 -1.77 2.10 5.87
C GLY A 71 -2.47 1.17 4.87
N THR A 72 -1.78 0.20 4.26
CA THR A 72 -2.44 -0.78 3.39
C THR A 72 -3.39 -1.66 4.19
N VAL A 73 -4.65 -1.73 3.76
CA VAL A 73 -5.65 -2.65 4.30
C VAL A 73 -5.61 -3.95 3.50
N VAL A 74 -5.25 -5.05 4.16
CA VAL A 74 -5.20 -6.39 3.55
C VAL A 74 -6.37 -7.22 4.06
N THR A 75 -7.18 -7.72 3.15
CA THR A 75 -8.30 -8.63 3.46
C THR A 75 -7.80 -10.06 3.45
N LEU A 76 -7.96 -10.77 4.58
CA LEU A 76 -7.61 -12.17 4.74
C LEU A 76 -8.88 -13.02 4.65
N THR A 77 -8.88 -14.04 3.80
CA THR A 77 -9.99 -15.01 3.70
C THR A 77 -9.47 -16.42 3.96
N ALA A 78 -9.99 -17.07 5.01
CA ALA A 78 -9.71 -18.47 5.29
C ALA A 78 -10.57 -19.37 4.40
N VAL A 79 -9.93 -20.33 3.73
CA VAL A 79 -10.58 -21.34 2.88
C VAL A 79 -10.31 -22.71 3.50
N PRO A 80 -11.26 -23.28 4.28
CA PRO A 80 -11.10 -24.58 4.89
C PRO A 80 -10.97 -25.70 3.85
N ALA A 81 -10.15 -26.70 4.14
CA ALA A 81 -10.08 -27.94 3.37
C ALA A 81 -11.31 -28.84 3.62
N GLU A 82 -11.46 -29.89 2.81
CA GLU A 82 -12.54 -30.86 2.99
C GLU A 82 -12.50 -31.48 4.39
N ASN A 83 -13.65 -31.53 5.06
CA ASN A 83 -13.82 -31.99 6.45
C ASN A 83 -13.19 -31.11 7.55
N TYR A 84 -12.72 -29.90 7.22
CA TYR A 84 -12.27 -28.90 8.21
C TYR A 84 -13.23 -27.71 8.29
N GLY A 85 -13.25 -27.05 9.45
CA GLY A 85 -13.98 -25.80 9.67
C GLY A 85 -13.04 -24.68 10.11
N PHE A 86 -13.39 -23.43 9.79
CA PHE A 86 -12.64 -22.28 10.28
C PHE A 86 -12.99 -22.02 11.75
N ALA A 87 -12.00 -22.18 12.62
CA ALA A 87 -12.18 -22.00 14.07
C ALA A 87 -12.06 -20.53 14.51
N GLY A 88 -11.27 -19.72 13.80
CA GLY A 88 -11.03 -18.31 14.12
C GLY A 88 -9.63 -17.83 13.74
N TRP A 89 -9.41 -16.53 13.87
CA TRP A 89 -8.11 -15.89 13.73
C TRP A 89 -7.38 -15.84 15.08
N SER A 90 -6.05 -15.75 15.04
CA SER A 90 -5.18 -15.61 16.23
C SER A 90 -3.96 -14.74 15.91
N GLY A 91 -3.12 -14.44 16.90
CA GLY A 91 -1.95 -13.57 16.75
C GLY A 91 -2.35 -12.10 16.74
N ASP A 92 -1.78 -11.31 15.84
CA ASP A 92 -2.07 -9.87 15.73
C ASP A 92 -3.42 -9.56 15.07
N ALA A 93 -4.24 -10.59 14.84
CA ALA A 93 -5.59 -10.50 14.28
C ALA A 93 -6.70 -10.62 15.35
N SER A 94 -6.36 -10.55 16.65
CA SER A 94 -7.30 -10.64 17.79
C SER A 94 -7.31 -9.40 18.66
#